data_AF-A0A2D6JQL9-F1
#
_entry.id   AF-A0A2D6JQL9-F1
#
_cell.length_a   1.000
_cell.length_b   1.000
_cell.length_c   1.000
_cell.angle_alpha   90.00
_cell.angle_beta   90.00
_cell.angle_gamma   90.00
#
_symmetry.space_group_name_H-M   'P 1'
#
loop_
_entity.id
_entity.type
_entity.pdbx_description
1 polymer ?
#
loop_
_entity_poly.entity_id
_entity_poly.type
_entity_poly.pdbx_seq_one_letter_code
_entity_poly.pdbx_strand_id
1 'polypeptide(L)'
;MVRMNNKALVEHFFVQERAGRKKLLLAISGIVILTDISVLIAYLQGMDIYRILQFLTIPLALAFTVLWLSSYRTKTLQRRLGALLDSIEFGWDELHGLDLNQKEADHLQHAFATTTIGRLATNESYLRTRGGDEKGPAFDKTSADVNPHMARVDPSLHQADYHGLEGELRTSEKLVEEANQYYATVAQRQWELAEQRDMDMVEAGVDRLGDLVAQGWFEQNPEDGALAALMEKAEDDDGR
;
A
#
# COMPACT_ATOMS: atom_id res chain seq x y z
N MET A 1 10.66 -11.97 -22.69
CA MET A 1 9.42 -11.51 -22.01
C MET A 1 9.67 -10.05 -21.65
N VAL A 2 9.10 -9.11 -22.40
CA VAL A 2 9.37 -7.68 -22.20
C VAL A 2 8.69 -7.26 -20.89
N ARG A 3 9.44 -6.78 -19.90
CA ARG A 3 8.85 -6.10 -18.73
C ARG A 3 8.17 -4.84 -19.27
N MET A 4 6.85 -4.89 -19.46
CA MET A 4 6.08 -3.70 -19.77
C MET A 4 6.17 -2.75 -18.59
N ASN A 5 6.43 -1.48 -18.86
CA ASN A 5 6.37 -0.41 -17.87
C ASN A 5 4.94 -0.35 -17.29
N ASN A 6 4.80 -0.08 -15.99
CA ASN A 6 3.53 -0.09 -15.27
C ASN A 6 2.46 0.78 -15.96
N LYS A 7 2.87 1.96 -16.43
CA LYS A 7 2.04 2.87 -17.24
C LYS A 7 1.46 2.22 -18.50
N ALA A 8 2.29 1.50 -19.26
CA ALA A 8 1.88 0.87 -20.51
C ALA A 8 0.86 -0.25 -20.27
N LEU A 9 0.91 -0.90 -19.10
CA LEU A 9 -0.01 -1.98 -18.76
C LEU A 9 -1.41 -1.45 -18.42
N VAL A 10 -1.46 -0.34 -17.68
CA VAL A 10 -2.70 0.40 -17.40
C VAL A 10 -3.29 0.96 -18.68
N GLU A 11 -2.49 1.60 -19.53
CA GLU A 11 -2.96 2.15 -20.80
C GLU A 11 -3.50 1.04 -21.72
N HIS A 12 -2.77 -0.07 -21.84
CA HIS A 12 -3.20 -1.23 -22.61
C HIS A 12 -4.53 -1.81 -22.12
N PHE A 13 -4.79 -1.83 -20.80
CA PHE A 13 -6.08 -2.24 -20.25
C PHE A 13 -7.23 -1.36 -20.76
N PHE A 14 -7.07 -0.03 -20.75
CA PHE A 14 -8.09 0.89 -21.27
C PHE A 14 -8.24 0.82 -22.79
N VAL A 15 -7.16 0.58 -23.53
CA VAL A 15 -7.22 0.34 -24.98
C VAL A 15 -8.03 -0.92 -25.28
N GLN A 16 -7.80 -2.02 -24.54
CA GLN A 16 -8.57 -3.25 -24.69
C GLN A 16 -10.04 -3.06 -24.34
N GLU A 17 -10.35 -2.34 -23.26
CA GLU A 17 -11.73 -2.06 -22.84
C GLU A 17 -12.46 -1.19 -23.87
N ARG A 18 -11.81 -0.16 -24.43
CA ARG A 18 -12.34 0.66 -25.53
C ARG A 18 -12.61 -0.17 -26.78
N ALA A 19 -11.66 -1.03 -27.17
CA ALA A 19 -11.83 -1.93 -28.32
C ALA A 19 -12.99 -2.92 -28.11
N GLY A 20 -13.13 -3.47 -26.90
CA GLY A 20 -14.24 -4.35 -26.53
C GLY A 20 -15.60 -3.66 -26.62
N ARG A 21 -15.72 -2.42 -26.13
CA ARG A 21 -16.95 -1.61 -26.24
C ARG A 21 -17.30 -1.29 -27.70
N LYS A 22 -16.32 -0.91 -28.53
CA LYS A 22 -16.54 -0.66 -29.96
C LYS A 22 -17.06 -1.90 -30.69
N LYS A 23 -16.46 -3.08 -30.44
CA LYS A 23 -16.92 -4.35 -31.02
C LYS A 23 -18.36 -4.69 -30.59
N LEU A 24 -18.69 -4.45 -29.32
CA LEU A 24 -20.04 -4.68 -28.79
C LEU A 24 -21.07 -3.74 -29.44
N LEU A 25 -20.75 -2.45 -29.59
CA LEU A 25 -21.63 -1.49 -30.29
C LEU A 25 -21.85 -1.88 -31.75
N LEU A 26 -20.78 -2.27 -32.46
CA LEU A 26 -20.90 -2.76 -33.84
C LEU A 26 -21.77 -4.02 -33.94
N ALA A 27 -21.65 -4.94 -32.98
CA ALA A 27 -22.50 -6.13 -32.93
C ALA A 27 -23.98 -5.78 -32.70
N ILE A 28 -24.28 -4.87 -31.76
CA ILE A 28 -25.65 -4.39 -31.52
C ILE A 28 -26.21 -3.71 -32.77
N SER A 29 -25.46 -2.78 -33.36
CA SER A 29 -25.89 -2.09 -34.58
C SER A 29 -26.12 -3.07 -35.74
N GLY A 30 -25.26 -4.08 -35.88
CA GLY A 30 -25.43 -5.14 -36.88
C GLY A 30 -26.70 -5.97 -36.67
N ILE A 31 -27.01 -6.34 -35.42
CA ILE A 31 -28.25 -7.05 -35.09
C ILE A 31 -29.47 -6.20 -35.47
N VAL A 32 -29.50 -4.92 -35.08
CA VAL A 32 -30.63 -4.02 -35.36
C VAL A 32 -30.85 -3.86 -36.86
N ILE A 33 -29.79 -3.62 -37.63
CA ILE A 33 -29.89 -3.46 -39.09
C ILE A 33 -30.43 -4.75 -39.73
N LEU A 34 -29.92 -5.91 -39.32
CA LEU A 34 -30.36 -7.20 -39.86
C LEU A 34 -31.83 -7.48 -39.53
N THR A 35 -32.29 -7.06 -38.36
CA THR A 35 -33.68 -7.24 -37.94
C THR A 35 -34.62 -6.33 -38.72
N ASP A 36 -34.23 -5.08 -38.95
CA ASP A 36 -35.01 -4.14 -39.74
C ASP A 36 -35.16 -4.61 -41.19
N ILE A 37 -34.06 -5.10 -41.79
CA ILE A 37 -34.08 -5.70 -43.13
C ILE A 37 -34.99 -6.93 -43.17
N SER A 38 -34.91 -7.80 -42.16
CA SER A 38 -35.73 -9.02 -42.10
C SER A 38 -37.22 -8.70 -42.00
N VAL A 39 -37.61 -7.71 -41.19
CA VAL A 39 -38.99 -7.23 -41.07
C VAL A 39 -39.48 -6.62 -42.38
N LEU A 40 -38.63 -5.85 -43.08
CA LEU A 40 -38.99 -5.21 -44.34
C LEU A 40 -39.20 -6.24 -45.47
N ILE A 41 -38.35 -7.27 -45.55
CA ILE A 41 -38.52 -8.39 -46.49
C ILE A 41 -39.81 -9.16 -46.18
N ALA A 42 -40.05 -9.46 -44.91
CA ALA A 42 -41.25 -10.15 -44.45
C ALA A 42 -42.55 -9.42 -44.81
N TYR A 43 -42.55 -8.08 -44.66
CA TYR A 43 -43.66 -7.23 -45.04
C TYR A 43 -43.89 -7.21 -46.56
N LEU A 44 -42.83 -7.10 -47.37
CA LEU A 44 -42.93 -7.12 -48.83
C LEU A 44 -43.43 -8.46 -49.39
N GLN A 45 -43.18 -9.57 -48.68
CA GLN A 45 -43.68 -10.89 -49.05
C GLN A 45 -45.15 -11.14 -48.66
N GLY A 46 -45.81 -10.17 -48.01
CA GLY A 46 -47.20 -10.28 -47.60
C GLY A 46 -47.44 -11.28 -46.47
N MET A 47 -46.44 -11.53 -45.61
CA MET A 47 -46.62 -12.41 -44.46
C MET A 47 -47.60 -11.84 -43.43
N ASP A 48 -48.37 -12.73 -42.80
CA ASP A 48 -49.24 -12.38 -41.68
C ASP A 48 -48.47 -11.69 -40.55
N ILE A 49 -49.05 -10.60 -40.04
CA ILE A 49 -48.46 -9.75 -39.00
C ILE A 49 -48.07 -10.56 -37.75
N TYR A 50 -48.86 -11.58 -37.39
CA TYR A 50 -48.56 -12.46 -36.25
C TYR A 50 -47.26 -13.25 -36.41
N ARG A 51 -46.93 -13.70 -37.63
CA ARG A 51 -45.66 -14.40 -37.90
C ARG A 51 -44.48 -13.45 -37.81
N ILE A 52 -44.64 -12.23 -38.32
CA ILE A 52 -43.62 -11.17 -38.22
C ILE A 52 -43.32 -10.87 -36.74
N LEU A 53 -44.37 -10.77 -35.91
CA LEU A 53 -44.22 -10.52 -34.48
C LEU A 53 -43.46 -11.64 -33.75
N GLN A 54 -43.70 -12.92 -34.12
CA GLN A 54 -42.95 -14.06 -33.58
C GLN A 54 -41.48 -14.04 -33.98
N PHE A 55 -41.15 -13.64 -35.22
CA PHE A 55 -39.74 -13.53 -35.63
C PHE A 55 -39.00 -12.41 -34.90
N LEU A 56 -39.71 -11.37 -34.46
CA LEU A 56 -39.12 -10.23 -33.75
C LEU A 56 -38.74 -10.55 -32.29
N THR A 57 -39.29 -11.60 -31.68
CA THR A 57 -38.95 -11.97 -30.29
C THR A 57 -37.52 -12.48 -30.15
N ILE A 58 -37.00 -13.18 -31.17
CA ILE A 58 -35.64 -13.75 -31.20
C ILE A 58 -34.57 -12.64 -31.11
N PRO A 59 -34.55 -11.64 -32.00
CA PRO A 59 -33.56 -10.56 -31.92
C PRO A 59 -33.76 -9.66 -30.71
N LEU A 60 -35.00 -9.47 -30.24
CA LEU A 60 -35.27 -8.72 -29.02
C LEU A 60 -34.62 -9.41 -27.81
N ALA A 61 -34.76 -10.73 -27.70
CA ALA A 61 -34.11 -11.51 -26.66
C ALA A 61 -32.57 -11.43 -26.80
N LEU A 62 -32.03 -11.56 -28.02
CA LEU A 62 -30.60 -11.44 -28.28
C LEU A 62 -30.06 -10.07 -27.84
N ALA A 63 -30.71 -8.97 -28.25
CA ALA A 63 -30.33 -7.61 -27.86
C ALA A 63 -30.36 -7.44 -26.32
N PHE A 64 -31.39 -7.99 -25.66
CA PHE A 64 -31.48 -7.99 -24.20
C PHE A 64 -30.31 -8.72 -23.54
N THR A 65 -29.93 -9.90 -24.04
CA THR A 65 -28.77 -10.64 -23.51
C THR A 65 -27.46 -9.87 -23.67
N VAL A 66 -27.25 -9.18 -24.79
CA VAL A 66 -26.05 -8.39 -25.04
C VAL A 66 -26.00 -7.16 -24.12
N LEU A 67 -27.13 -6.47 -23.93
CA LEU A 67 -27.24 -5.35 -22.98
C LEU A 67 -26.99 -5.80 -21.54
N TRP A 68 -27.51 -6.96 -21.16
CA TRP A 68 -27.26 -7.56 -19.85
C TRP A 68 -25.77 -7.85 -19.62
N LEU A 69 -25.11 -8.51 -20.60
CA LEU A 69 -23.67 -8.79 -20.54
C LEU A 69 -22.84 -7.50 -20.48
N SER A 70 -23.24 -6.48 -21.23
CA SER A 70 -22.61 -5.16 -21.21
C SER A 70 -22.69 -4.52 -19.82
N SER A 71 -23.88 -4.53 -19.20
CA SER A 71 -24.08 -4.02 -17.84
C SER A 71 -23.24 -4.78 -16.80
N TYR A 72 -23.12 -6.09 -16.95
CA TYR A 72 -22.27 -6.90 -16.07
C TYR A 72 -20.78 -6.55 -16.23
N ARG A 73 -20.32 -6.30 -17.46
CA ARG A 73 -18.95 -5.87 -17.74
C ARG A 73 -18.61 -4.51 -17.14
N THR A 74 -19.53 -3.54 -17.18
CA THR A 74 -19.27 -2.22 -16.58
C THR A 74 -19.22 -2.30 -15.05
N LYS A 75 -20.09 -3.08 -14.41
CA LYS A 75 -20.05 -3.32 -12.96
C LYS A 75 -18.76 -4.00 -12.49
N THR A 76 -18.19 -4.88 -13.30
CA THR A 76 -16.93 -5.59 -12.98
C THR A 76 -15.68 -4.80 -13.33
N LEU A 77 -15.79 -3.65 -14.02
CA LEU A 77 -14.63 -2.86 -14.45
C LEU A 77 -13.79 -2.39 -13.26
N GLN A 78 -14.43 -1.82 -12.24
CA GLN A 78 -13.72 -1.32 -11.04
C GLN A 78 -12.96 -2.45 -10.33
N ARG A 79 -13.57 -3.65 -10.21
CA ARG A 79 -12.91 -4.82 -9.60
C ARG A 79 -11.69 -5.28 -10.40
N ARG A 80 -11.82 -5.33 -11.74
CA ARG A 80 -10.72 -5.73 -12.63
C ARG A 80 -9.57 -4.72 -12.62
N LEU A 81 -9.91 -3.43 -12.61
CA LEU A 81 -8.93 -2.34 -12.52
C LEU A 81 -8.22 -2.33 -11.16
N GLY A 82 -8.97 -2.56 -10.07
CA GLY A 82 -8.40 -2.73 -8.73
C GLY A 82 -7.44 -3.92 -8.64
N ALA A 83 -7.82 -5.08 -9.18
CA ALA A 83 -6.94 -6.26 -9.21
C ALA A 83 -5.66 -6.03 -10.05
N LEU A 84 -5.77 -5.29 -11.15
CA LEU A 84 -4.61 -4.87 -11.95
C LEU A 84 -3.70 -3.95 -11.13
N LEU A 85 -4.28 -2.90 -10.53
CA LEU A 85 -3.55 -1.97 -9.66
C LEU A 85 -2.94 -2.66 -8.44
N ASP A 86 -3.54 -3.73 -7.95
CA ASP A 86 -2.98 -4.53 -6.85
C ASP A 86 -1.77 -5.34 -7.31
N SER A 87 -1.82 -5.89 -8.52
CA SER A 87 -0.71 -6.63 -9.12
C SER A 87 0.48 -5.77 -9.56
N ILE A 88 0.32 -4.44 -9.58
CA ILE A 88 1.33 -3.50 -10.08
C ILE A 88 1.67 -2.47 -8.99
N GLU A 89 2.96 -2.18 -8.82
CA GLU A 89 3.41 -1.09 -7.95
C GLU A 89 3.21 0.26 -8.65
N PHE A 90 1.94 0.67 -8.75
CA PHE A 90 1.54 1.92 -9.40
C PHE A 90 1.55 3.07 -8.38
N GLY A 91 2.26 4.16 -8.68
CA GLY A 91 2.42 5.32 -7.81
C GLY A 91 1.66 6.57 -8.29
N TRP A 92 1.51 7.57 -7.41
CA TRP A 92 0.85 8.84 -7.73
C TRP A 92 1.54 9.61 -8.88
N ASP A 93 2.86 9.56 -8.97
CA ASP A 93 3.63 10.19 -10.04
C ASP A 93 3.36 9.57 -11.42
N GLU A 94 2.89 8.33 -11.45
CA GLU A 94 2.59 7.63 -12.70
C GLU A 94 1.21 7.97 -13.26
N LEU A 95 0.33 8.53 -12.43
CA LEU A 95 -1.05 8.89 -12.74
C LEU A 95 -1.16 9.97 -13.82
N HIS A 96 -0.25 10.95 -13.79
CA HIS A 96 -0.38 12.20 -14.56
C HIS A 96 0.12 12.12 -16.01
N GLY A 97 0.67 10.97 -16.44
CA GLY A 97 1.25 10.79 -17.78
C GLY A 97 0.49 9.82 -18.70
N LEU A 98 -0.73 9.42 -18.33
CA LEU A 98 -1.53 8.45 -19.07
C LEU A 98 -2.45 9.15 -20.08
N ASP A 99 -2.48 8.68 -21.32
CA ASP A 99 -3.41 9.15 -22.36
C ASP A 99 -4.82 8.55 -22.17
N LEU A 100 -5.54 9.09 -21.18
CA LEU A 100 -6.86 8.63 -20.78
C LEU A 100 -7.93 9.69 -21.03
N ASN A 101 -9.12 9.23 -21.39
CA ASN A 101 -10.29 10.11 -21.41
C ASN A 101 -10.67 10.51 -19.97
N GLN A 102 -11.34 11.65 -19.78
CA GLN A 102 -11.72 12.18 -18.46
C GLN A 102 -12.45 11.14 -17.59
N LYS A 103 -13.42 10.42 -18.17
CA LYS A 103 -14.14 9.34 -17.46
C LYS A 103 -13.25 8.15 -17.08
N GLU A 104 -12.24 7.84 -17.90
CA GLU A 104 -11.29 6.76 -17.63
C GLU A 104 -10.33 7.17 -16.52
N ALA A 105 -9.87 8.43 -16.54
CA ALA A 105 -9.09 9.04 -15.48
C ALA A 105 -9.85 9.04 -14.14
N ASP A 106 -11.13 9.42 -14.14
CA ASP A 106 -11.98 9.38 -12.94
C ASP A 106 -12.11 7.94 -12.38
N HIS A 107 -12.32 6.96 -13.24
CA HIS A 107 -12.39 5.55 -12.82
C HIS A 107 -11.07 5.04 -12.25
N LEU A 108 -9.95 5.44 -12.85
CA LEU A 108 -8.62 5.10 -12.39
C LEU A 108 -8.32 5.77 -11.05
N GLN A 109 -8.58 7.07 -10.90
CA GLN A 109 -8.42 7.79 -9.63
C GLN A 109 -9.26 7.18 -8.52
N HIS A 110 -10.53 6.84 -8.79
CA HIS A 110 -11.38 6.18 -7.80
C HIS A 110 -10.85 4.79 -7.43
N ALA A 111 -10.46 3.97 -8.40
CA ALA A 111 -9.90 2.64 -8.13
C ALA A 111 -8.57 2.72 -7.36
N PHE A 112 -7.74 3.70 -7.71
CA PHE A 112 -6.49 3.99 -7.05
C PHE A 112 -6.72 4.45 -5.61
N ALA A 113 -7.61 5.42 -5.38
CA ALA A 113 -7.97 5.87 -4.04
C ALA A 113 -8.49 4.71 -3.18
N THR A 114 -9.38 3.86 -3.70
CA THR A 114 -9.88 2.71 -2.93
C THR A 114 -8.80 1.69 -2.61
N THR A 115 -7.86 1.45 -3.53
CA THR A 115 -6.77 0.47 -3.35
C THR A 115 -5.70 1.03 -2.41
N THR A 116 -5.29 2.27 -2.63
CA THR A 116 -4.24 2.97 -1.88
C THR A 116 -4.69 3.33 -0.48
N ILE A 117 -5.96 3.71 -0.25
CA ILE A 117 -6.51 3.84 1.11
C ILE A 117 -6.49 2.49 1.83
N GLY A 118 -6.75 1.39 1.13
CA GLY A 118 -6.57 0.03 1.67
C GLY A 118 -5.11 -0.35 1.95
N ARG A 119 -4.13 0.31 1.29
CA ARG A 119 -2.69 0.16 1.56
C ARG A 119 -2.20 1.06 2.69
N LEU A 120 -2.76 2.28 2.81
CA LEU A 120 -2.47 3.27 3.85
C LEU A 120 -3.12 2.91 5.19
N ALA A 121 -4.28 2.25 5.14
CA ALA A 121 -4.77 1.50 6.28
C ALA A 121 -3.79 0.34 6.47
N THR A 122 -2.83 0.52 7.37
CA THR A 122 -1.95 -0.54 7.87
C THR A 122 -2.79 -1.77 8.06
N ASN A 123 -2.55 -2.78 7.24
CA ASN A 123 -3.38 -3.96 7.21
C ASN A 123 -3.21 -4.66 8.56
N GLU A 124 -4.14 -4.41 9.49
CA GLU A 124 -4.12 -4.94 10.86
C GLU A 124 -3.98 -6.46 10.86
N SER A 125 -4.46 -7.12 9.79
CA SER A 125 -4.31 -8.56 9.60
C SER A 125 -2.92 -9.01 9.16
N TYR A 126 -2.14 -8.15 8.48
CA TYR A 126 -0.76 -8.44 8.06
C TYR A 126 0.29 -7.94 9.06
N LEU A 127 -0.07 -7.07 10.01
CA LEU A 127 0.76 -6.78 11.19
C LEU A 127 0.87 -7.98 12.16
N ARG A 128 0.19 -9.09 11.89
CA ARG A 128 0.12 -10.25 12.81
C ARG A 128 0.90 -11.47 12.36
N THR A 129 1.58 -11.44 11.22
CA THR A 129 2.42 -12.56 10.79
C THR A 129 3.85 -12.06 10.60
N ARG A 130 4.72 -12.37 11.57
CA ARG A 130 6.17 -12.31 11.38
C ARG A 130 6.49 -13.14 10.15
N GLY A 131 7.08 -12.52 9.12
CA GLY A 131 7.21 -13.13 7.80
C GLY A 131 8.04 -14.40 7.84
N GLY A 132 7.41 -15.57 7.70
CA GLY A 132 8.07 -16.87 7.70
C GLY A 132 7.98 -17.65 9.01
N ASP A 133 7.39 -17.08 10.07
CA ASP A 133 7.20 -17.78 11.35
C ASP A 133 6.06 -18.83 11.25
N GLU A 134 6.43 -20.12 11.25
CA GLU A 134 5.50 -21.24 11.25
C GLU A 134 4.64 -21.32 12.53
N LYS A 135 5.12 -20.77 13.66
CA LYS A 135 4.39 -20.77 14.93
C LYS A 135 3.27 -19.73 14.95
N GLY A 136 3.35 -18.73 14.06
CA GLY A 136 2.40 -17.64 13.99
C GLY A 136 2.46 -16.72 15.21
N PRO A 137 1.55 -15.74 15.30
CA PRO A 137 1.53 -14.80 16.41
C PRO A 137 1.35 -15.56 17.74
N ALA A 138 2.15 -15.20 18.74
CA ALA A 138 2.00 -15.71 20.09
C ALA A 138 0.66 -15.22 20.66
N PHE A 139 -0.37 -16.06 20.55
CA PHE A 139 -1.63 -15.81 21.23
C PHE A 139 -1.43 -16.07 22.72
N ASP A 140 -1.77 -15.08 23.53
CA ASP A 140 -1.78 -15.26 24.98
C ASP A 140 -2.74 -16.39 25.35
N LYS A 141 -2.34 -17.19 26.32
CA LYS A 141 -3.23 -18.22 26.88
C LYS A 141 -4.21 -17.47 27.76
N THR A 142 -5.50 -17.78 27.67
CA THR A 142 -6.58 -17.06 28.37
C THR A 142 -6.47 -17.09 29.91
N SER A 143 -5.50 -17.82 30.45
CA SER A 143 -5.14 -17.87 31.85
C SER A 143 -3.76 -17.24 32.06
N ALA A 144 -3.74 -15.97 32.47
CA ALA A 144 -2.58 -15.34 33.09
C ALA A 144 -2.38 -15.95 34.49
N ASP A 145 -1.94 -17.20 34.56
CA ASP A 145 -1.57 -17.83 35.82
C ASP A 145 -0.20 -17.28 36.22
N VAL A 146 -0.19 -16.21 37.00
CA VAL A 146 1.03 -15.56 37.48
C VAL A 146 1.67 -16.50 38.49
N ASN A 147 2.59 -17.35 38.03
CA ASN A 147 3.33 -18.25 38.89
C ASN A 147 4.50 -17.51 39.56
N PRO A 148 4.45 -17.26 40.88
CA PRO A 148 5.52 -16.56 41.61
C PRO A 148 6.82 -17.37 41.71
N HIS A 149 6.81 -18.66 41.36
CA HIS A 149 7.99 -19.52 41.28
C HIS A 149 8.57 -19.62 39.86
N MET A 150 7.99 -18.92 38.88
CA MET A 150 8.55 -18.91 37.53
C MET A 150 9.89 -18.16 37.56
N ALA A 151 10.93 -18.81 37.04
CA ALA A 151 12.22 -18.16 36.88
C ALA A 151 12.08 -16.96 35.93
N ARG A 152 12.75 -15.84 36.27
CA ARG A 152 12.85 -14.70 35.37
C ARG A 152 13.47 -15.17 34.06
N VAL A 153 12.73 -14.96 32.96
CA VAL A 153 13.24 -15.18 31.62
C VAL A 153 13.86 -13.88 31.15
N ASP A 154 15.16 -13.90 30.84
CA ASP A 154 15.85 -12.74 30.28
C ASP A 154 15.60 -12.67 28.76
N PRO A 155 15.03 -11.58 28.23
CA PRO A 155 14.81 -11.42 26.80
C PRO A 155 16.08 -11.55 25.96
N SER A 156 17.24 -11.17 26.52
CA SER A 156 18.54 -11.25 25.82
C SER A 156 18.95 -12.69 25.49
N LEU A 157 18.58 -13.66 26.32
CA LEU A 157 18.87 -15.08 26.10
C LEU A 157 18.11 -15.67 24.91
N HIS A 158 16.99 -15.04 24.53
CA HIS A 158 16.10 -15.50 23.46
C HIS A 158 16.25 -14.71 22.17
N GLN A 159 17.20 -13.78 22.09
CA GLN A 159 17.36 -12.93 20.91
C GLN A 159 17.67 -13.73 19.63
N ALA A 160 18.42 -14.84 19.78
CA ALA A 160 18.73 -15.77 18.69
C ALA A 160 17.48 -16.52 18.19
N ASP A 161 16.47 -16.73 19.03
CA ASP A 161 15.23 -17.44 18.65
C ASP A 161 14.43 -16.66 17.60
N TYR A 162 14.67 -15.35 17.49
CA TYR A 162 14.00 -14.47 16.52
C TYR A 162 14.80 -14.24 15.24
N HIS A 163 16.04 -14.73 15.16
CA HIS A 163 16.90 -14.47 14.02
C HIS A 163 16.40 -15.20 12.76
N GLY A 164 16.13 -14.46 11.68
CA GLY A 164 15.65 -15.02 10.42
C GLY A 164 14.16 -15.40 10.40
N LEU A 165 13.41 -15.11 11.48
CA LEU A 165 11.95 -15.12 11.48
C LEU A 165 11.34 -13.90 10.77
N GLU A 166 12.18 -12.92 10.46
CA GLU A 166 11.83 -11.76 9.65
C GLU A 166 12.24 -12.08 8.21
N GLY A 167 11.27 -12.11 7.30
CA GLY A 167 11.53 -12.30 5.87
C GLY A 167 12.38 -11.16 5.27
N GLU A 168 12.71 -11.28 3.99
CA GLU A 168 13.45 -10.21 3.32
C GLU A 168 12.66 -8.88 3.33
N LEU A 169 13.32 -7.79 3.71
CA LEU A 169 12.75 -6.45 3.67
C LEU A 169 12.24 -6.09 2.27
N ARG A 170 11.06 -5.47 2.21
CA ARG A 170 10.50 -4.91 0.97
C ARG A 170 11.35 -3.73 0.51
N THR A 171 11.25 -3.36 -0.77
CA THR A 171 11.96 -2.21 -1.36
C THR A 171 11.74 -0.91 -0.58
N SER A 172 10.50 -0.64 -0.17
CA SER A 172 10.16 0.53 0.66
C SER A 172 10.76 0.45 2.06
N GLU A 173 10.81 -0.73 2.66
CA GLU A 173 11.38 -0.95 4.00
C GLU A 173 12.91 -0.87 3.97
N LYS A 174 13.55 -1.34 2.90
CA LYS A 174 15.00 -1.19 2.67
C LYS A 174 15.43 0.27 2.61
N LEU A 175 14.63 1.14 1.99
CA LEU A 175 14.93 2.57 1.93
C LEU A 175 14.83 3.22 3.31
N VAL A 176 13.82 2.85 4.10
CA VAL A 176 13.70 3.31 5.49
C VAL A 176 14.86 2.79 6.34
N GLU A 177 15.25 1.53 6.18
CA GLU A 177 16.36 0.94 6.91
C GLU A 177 17.70 1.60 6.55
N GLU A 178 17.93 1.89 5.27
CA GLU A 178 19.11 2.65 4.82
C GLU A 178 19.14 4.06 5.43
N ALA A 179 17.99 4.74 5.46
CA ALA A 179 17.87 6.04 6.13
C ALA A 179 18.16 5.94 7.63
N ASN A 180 17.62 4.93 8.31
CA ASN A 180 17.87 4.68 9.73
C ASN A 180 19.35 4.46 10.02
N GLN A 181 20.02 3.64 9.20
CA GLN A 181 21.46 3.38 9.32
C GLN A 181 22.28 4.66 9.10
N TYR A 182 21.88 5.48 8.12
CA TYR A 182 22.50 6.78 7.89
C TYR A 182 22.34 7.70 9.10
N TYR A 183 21.13 7.86 9.62
CA TYR A 183 20.86 8.69 10.80
C TYR A 183 21.58 8.19 12.05
N ALA A 184 21.63 6.87 12.27
CA ALA A 184 22.36 6.27 13.38
C ALA A 184 23.86 6.59 13.30
N THR A 185 24.44 6.51 12.10
CA THR A 185 25.86 6.85 11.88
C THR A 185 26.14 8.32 12.12
N VAL A 186 25.26 9.21 11.65
CA VAL A 186 25.39 10.66 11.87
C VAL A 186 25.23 11.00 13.35
N ALA A 187 24.24 10.42 14.03
CA ALA A 187 24.01 10.61 15.45
C ALA A 187 25.20 10.13 16.27
N GLN A 188 25.74 8.95 15.98
CA GLN A 188 26.94 8.42 16.63
C GLN A 188 28.14 9.36 16.47
N ARG A 189 28.37 9.88 15.27
CA ARG A 189 29.45 10.85 15.03
C ARG A 189 29.22 12.16 15.81
N GLN A 190 28.00 12.66 15.83
CA GLN A 190 27.68 13.88 16.57
C GLN A 190 27.85 13.69 18.08
N TRP A 191 27.47 12.52 18.59
CA TRP A 191 27.68 12.13 19.97
C TRP A 191 29.17 12.11 20.34
N GLU A 192 30.00 11.43 19.53
CA GLU A 192 31.46 11.38 19.76
C GLU A 192 32.10 12.77 19.70
N LEU A 193 31.65 13.63 18.79
CA LEU A 193 32.13 15.03 18.72
C LEU A 193 31.68 15.87 19.91
N ALA A 194 30.50 15.59 20.47
CA ALA A 194 30.01 16.26 21.66
C ALA A 194 30.83 15.83 22.88
N GLU A 195 31.07 14.53 23.06
CA GLU A 195 31.89 13.98 24.16
C GLU A 195 33.33 14.53 24.12
N GLN A 196 33.95 14.62 22.94
CA GLN A 196 35.30 15.17 22.80
C GLN A 196 35.40 16.68 23.09
N ARG A 197 34.30 17.42 22.93
CA ARG A 197 34.26 18.86 23.18
C ARG A 197 33.83 19.21 24.60
N ASP A 198 33.34 18.22 25.33
CA ASP A 198 32.88 18.42 26.70
C ASP A 198 34.07 18.71 27.61
N MET A 199 33.98 19.80 28.37
CA MET A 199 35.10 20.24 29.20
C MET A 199 35.30 19.34 30.41
N ASP A 200 34.20 18.82 30.96
CA ASP A 200 34.20 17.93 32.13
C ASP A 200 34.97 16.63 31.81
N MET A 201 34.80 16.14 30.58
CA MET A 201 35.51 14.98 30.03
C MET A 201 37.02 15.22 29.93
N VAL A 202 37.44 16.39 29.45
CA VAL A 202 38.85 16.78 29.34
C VAL A 202 39.48 16.96 30.72
N GLU A 203 38.76 17.54 31.67
CA GLU A 203 39.24 17.76 33.05
C GLU A 203 39.41 16.44 33.82
N ALA A 204 38.47 15.51 33.65
CA ALA A 204 38.58 14.18 34.21
C ALA A 204 39.61 13.28 33.48
N GLY A 205 40.02 13.66 32.27
CA GLY A 205 40.95 12.89 31.43
C GLY A 205 40.33 11.60 30.88
N VAL A 206 39.03 11.62 30.58
CA VAL A 206 38.24 10.46 30.17
C VAL A 206 37.65 10.68 28.78
N ASP A 207 37.64 9.64 27.94
CA ASP A 207 37.19 9.73 26.55
C ASP A 207 35.68 9.48 26.36
N ARG A 208 35.01 8.79 27.31
CA ARG A 208 33.57 8.45 27.24
C ARG A 208 32.78 8.88 28.47
N LEU A 209 31.56 9.39 28.26
CA LEU A 209 30.72 9.91 29.34
C LEU A 209 30.37 8.82 30.38
N GLY A 210 30.18 7.58 29.92
CA GLY A 210 29.89 6.45 30.81
C GLY A 210 31.00 6.19 31.84
N ASP A 211 32.26 6.41 31.45
CA ASP A 211 33.40 6.24 32.33
C ASP A 211 33.51 7.42 33.32
N LEU A 212 33.13 8.64 32.90
CA LEU A 212 33.02 9.82 33.77
C LEU A 212 31.97 9.60 34.88
N VAL A 213 30.81 9.05 34.52
CA VAL A 213 29.75 8.68 35.48
C VAL A 213 30.22 7.59 36.42
N ALA A 214 30.89 6.54 35.89
CA ALA A 214 31.39 5.43 36.71
C ALA A 214 32.45 5.84 37.74
N GLN A 215 33.23 6.90 37.45
CA GLN A 215 34.20 7.47 38.39
C GLN A 215 33.57 8.31 39.51
N GLY A 216 32.25 8.56 39.44
CA GLY A 216 31.53 9.37 40.42
C GLY A 216 31.91 10.86 40.33
N TRP A 217 32.33 11.34 39.16
CA TRP A 217 32.78 12.73 38.97
C TRP A 217 31.72 13.75 39.38
N PHE A 218 30.45 13.52 39.03
CA PHE A 218 29.32 14.39 39.37
C PHE A 218 28.99 14.41 40.89
N GLU A 219 29.36 13.37 41.63
CA GLU A 219 29.20 13.35 43.10
C GLU A 219 30.30 14.18 43.79
N GLN A 220 31.47 14.27 43.17
CA GLN A 220 32.63 14.98 43.69
C GLN A 220 32.68 16.45 43.26
N ASN A 221 32.13 16.78 42.09
CA ASN A 221 32.02 18.12 41.54
C ASN A 221 30.54 18.51 41.37
N PRO A 222 29.78 18.69 42.47
CA PRO A 222 28.39 19.13 42.36
C PRO A 222 28.34 20.61 41.96
N GLU A 223 27.75 20.89 40.80
CA GLU A 223 27.36 22.25 40.45
C GLU A 223 26.00 22.59 41.07
N ASP A 224 26.00 23.47 42.08
CA ASP A 224 24.77 23.94 42.73
C ASP A 224 23.90 24.71 41.72
N GLY A 225 22.70 24.17 41.45
CA GLY A 225 21.72 24.78 40.54
C GLY A 225 21.82 24.36 39.08
N ALA A 226 22.65 23.37 38.72
CA ALA A 226 22.78 22.86 37.34
C ALA A 226 21.44 22.48 36.70
N LEU A 227 20.53 21.87 37.48
CA LEU A 227 19.19 21.51 37.01
C LEU A 227 18.35 22.75 36.66
N ALA A 228 18.43 23.81 37.46
CA ALA A 228 17.69 25.04 37.21
C ALA A 228 18.19 25.75 35.94
N ALA A 229 19.52 25.80 35.77
CA ALA A 229 20.15 26.36 34.56
C ALA A 229 19.80 25.56 33.28
N LEU A 230 19.70 24.22 33.37
CA LEU A 230 19.27 23.37 32.27
C LEU A 230 17.81 23.68 31.87
N MET A 231 16.92 23.83 32.85
CA MET A 231 15.51 24.11 32.62
C MET A 231 15.28 25.51 32.02
N GLU A 232 15.99 26.53 32.49
CA GLU A 232 15.91 27.90 31.94
C GLU A 232 16.40 27.95 30.48
N LYS A 233 17.50 27.24 30.17
CA LYS A 233 18.04 27.18 28.80
C LYS A 233 17.12 26.43 27.83
N ALA A 234 16.33 25.46 28.31
CA ALA A 234 15.36 24.74 27.50
C ALA A 234 14.12 25.61 27.15
N GLU A 235 13.67 26.47 28.07
CA GLU A 235 12.56 27.40 27.80
C GLU A 235 12.94 28.49 26.77
N ASP A 236 14.20 28.94 26.75
CA ASP A 236 14.69 29.93 25.79
C ASP A 236 14.83 29.38 24.35
N ASP A 237 15.03 28.06 24.18
CA ASP A 237 15.23 27.42 22.87
C ASP A 237 13.89 26.99 22.22
N ASP A 238 12.87 26.66 23.02
CA ASP A 238 11.49 26.35 22.54
C ASP A 238 10.66 27.62 22.21
N GLY A 239 11.17 28.81 22.53
CA GLY A 239 10.54 30.10 22.29
C GLY A 239 10.88 30.77 20.94
N ARG A 240 11.61 30.10 20.04
CA ARG A 240 12.03 30.61 18.71
C ARG A 240 11.52 29.79 17.53
#